data_AF-A0A973FZH9-F1
#
_entry.id   AF-A0A973FZH9-F1
#
_cell.length_a   1.000
_cell.length_b   1.000
_cell.length_c   1.000
_cell.angle_alpha   90.00
_cell.angle_beta   90.00
_cell.angle_gamma   90.00
#
_symmetry.space_group_name_H-M   'P 1'
#
loop_
_entity.id
_entity.type
_entity.pdbx_description
1 polymer ?
#
loop_
_entity_poly.entity_id
_entity_poly.type
_entity_poly.pdbx_seq_one_letter_code
_entity_poly.pdbx_strand_id
1 'polypeptide(L)' 'MTPSAESQKQVKLETNMGNITIALDPAMPITAGNFESLVKKGYYDGVIFHR' A
#
# COMPACT_ATOMS: atom_id res chain seq x y z
N MET A 1 -14.51 7.98 -22.30
CA MET A 1 -14.24 8.82 -21.11
C MET A 1 -13.38 8.00 -20.17
N THR A 2 -12.06 8.20 -20.21
CA THR A 2 -11.13 7.68 -19.21
C THR A 2 -11.43 8.38 -17.88
N PRO A 3 -11.75 7.66 -16.79
CA PRO A 3 -11.94 8.33 -15.52
C PRO A 3 -10.60 8.98 -15.14
N SER A 4 -10.71 10.27 -14.83
CA SER A 4 -9.66 11.15 -14.36
C SER A 4 -8.89 10.50 -13.23
N ALA A 5 -7.59 10.79 -13.15
CA ALA A 5 -6.69 10.41 -12.07
C ALA A 5 -7.19 10.94 -10.71
N GLU A 6 -8.18 10.28 -10.12
CA GLU A 6 -8.43 10.34 -8.70
C GLU A 6 -7.16 9.82 -8.03
N SER A 7 -6.58 10.65 -7.16
CA SER A 7 -5.29 10.42 -6.51
C SER A 7 -5.18 8.99 -5.96
N GLN A 8 -4.62 8.08 -6.76
CA GLN A 8 -4.45 6.68 -6.36
C GLN A 8 -3.52 6.69 -5.15
N LYS A 9 -4.05 6.28 -4.00
CA LYS A 9 -3.24 6.15 -2.79
C LYS A 9 -2.13 5.15 -3.06
N GLN A 10 -0.91 5.52 -2.72
CA GLN A 10 0.27 4.68 -2.92
C GLN A 10 0.98 4.48 -1.59
N VAL A 11 1.51 3.28 -1.41
CA VAL A 11 2.36 2.91 -0.28
C VAL A 11 3.73 2.51 -0.81
N LYS A 12 4.78 3.06 -0.21
CA LYS A 12 6.16 2.65 -0.49
C LYS A 12 6.60 1.66 0.59
N LEU A 13 6.90 0.44 0.19
CA LEU A 13 7.48 -0.59 1.04
C LEU A 13 9.00 -0.60 0.84
N GLU A 14 9.74 -0.26 1.90
CA GLU A 14 11.20 -0.30 1.89
C GLU A 14 11.65 -1.69 2.35
N THR A 15 12.37 -2.41 1.49
CA THR A 15 12.86 -3.77 1.79
C THR A 15 14.38 -3.83 1.62
N ASN A 16 15.00 -4.89 2.14
CA ASN A 16 16.42 -5.15 1.94
C ASN A 16 16.81 -5.47 0.49
N MET A 17 15.84 -5.74 -0.38
CA MET A 17 16.04 -6.02 -1.81
C MET A 17 15.62 -4.83 -2.70
N GLY A 18 15.31 -3.67 -2.10
CA GLY A 18 14.89 -2.46 -2.79
C GLY A 18 13.48 -2.00 -2.39
N ASN A 19 13.01 -0.97 -3.08
CA ASN A 19 11.73 -0.33 -2.77
C ASN A 19 10.64 -0.83 -3.70
N ILE A 20 9.47 -1.12 -3.13
CA ILE A 20 8.27 -1.53 -3.89
C ILE A 20 7.20 -0.45 -3.70
N THR A 21 6.67 0.08 -4.79
CA THR A 21 5.52 1.00 -4.76
C THR A 21 4.25 0.23 -5.06
N ILE A 22 3.30 0.25 -4.14
CA ILE A 22 2.02 -0.44 -4.23
C ILE A 22 0.92 0.61 -4.40
N ALA A 23 0.21 0.56 -5.51
CA ALA A 23 -1.00 1.36 -5.72
C ALA A 23 -2.21 0.65 -5.07
N LEU A 24 -2.98 1.39 -4.29
CA LEU A 24 -4.20 0.87 -3.65
C LEU A 24 -5.38 1.01 -4.61
N ASP A 25 -6.15 -0.07 -4.74
CA ASP A 25 -7.34 -0.09 -5.56
C ASP A 25 -8.48 0.72 -4.90
N PRO A 26 -8.95 1.82 -5.52
CA PRO A 26 -10.05 2.62 -4.97
C PRO A 26 -11.38 1.85 -4.92
N ALA A 27 -11.56 0.79 -5.72
CA ALA A 27 -12.76 -0.04 -5.70
C ALA A 27 -12.84 -0.97 -4.46
N MET A 28 -11.74 -1.09 -3.69
CA MET A 28 -11.68 -1.92 -2.48
C MET A 28 -11.41 -1.08 -1.21
N PRO A 29 -12.29 -0.14 -0.83
CA PRO A 29 -12.00 0.87 0.19
C PRO A 29 -11.80 0.30 1.60
N ILE A 30 -12.47 -0.81 1.94
CA ILE A 30 -12.33 -1.45 3.26
C ILE A 30 -10.94 -2.10 3.38
N THR A 31 -10.56 -2.93 2.40
CA THR A 31 -9.27 -3.62 2.39
C THR A 31 -8.12 -2.63 2.24
N ALA A 32 -8.22 -1.70 1.29
CA ALA A 32 -7.23 -0.64 1.08
C ALA A 32 -7.07 0.26 2.31
N GLY A 33 -8.19 0.64 2.95
CA GLY A 33 -8.18 1.47 4.16
C GLY A 33 -7.58 0.75 5.38
N ASN A 34 -7.85 -0.54 5.55
CA ASN A 34 -7.23 -1.36 6.59
C ASN A 34 -5.72 -1.47 6.37
N PHE A 35 -5.29 -1.77 5.14
CA PHE A 35 -3.87 -1.84 4.80
C PHE A 35 -3.16 -0.51 5.02
N GLU A 36 -3.72 0.61 4.52
CA GLU A 36 -3.20 1.97 4.74
C GLU A 36 -3.06 2.27 6.24
N SER A 37 -4.06 1.90 7.04
CA SER A 37 -4.05 2.13 8.49
C SER A 37 -2.98 1.31 9.21
N LEU A 38 -2.75 0.07 8.81
CA LEU A 38 -1.68 -0.79 9.37
C LEU A 38 -0.30 -0.26 9.00
N VAL A 39 -0.12 0.18 7.75
CA VAL A 39 1.11 0.84 7.28
C VAL A 39 1.40 2.09 8.10
N LYS A 40 0.42 2.99 8.28
CA LYS A 40 0.60 4.22 9.09
C LYS A 40 0.94 3.94 10.55
N LYS A 41 0.59 2.77 11.07
CA LYS A 41 0.91 2.31 12.43
C LYS A 41 2.29 1.63 12.54
N GLY A 42 3.03 1.48 11.42
CA GLY A 42 4.30 0.77 11.40
C GLY A 42 4.17 -0.75 11.60
N TYR A 43 2.99 -1.32 11.35
CA TYR A 43 2.74 -2.74 11.66
C TYR A 43 3.63 -3.71 10.88
N TYR A 44 4.07 -3.31 9.68
CA TYR A 44 4.90 -4.14 8.81
C TYR A 44 6.41 -3.87 8.96
N ASP A 45 6.80 -2.95 9.84
CA ASP A 45 8.21 -2.57 10.01
C ASP A 45 8.99 -3.75 10.60
N GLY A 46 10.06 -4.16 9.92
CA GLY A 46 10.90 -5.29 10.33
C GLY A 46 10.27 -6.69 10.10
N VAL A 47 9.10 -6.78 9.47
CA VAL A 47 8.47 -8.05 9.12
C VAL A 47 9.13 -8.62 7.86
N ILE A 48 9.45 -9.93 7.88
CA ILE A 48 9.99 -10.63 6.71
C ILE A 48 8.89 -11.18 5.81
N PHE A 49 9.18 -11.25 4.50
CA PHE A 49 8.44 -12.12 3.59
C PHE A 49 8.86 -13.57 3.84
N HIS A 50 8.01 -14.31 4.55
CA HIS A 50 8.28 -15.70 4.93
C HIS A 50 7.99 -16.72 3.82
N ARG A 51 7.33 -16.28 2.74
CA ARG A 51 7.01 -17.07 1.54
C ARG A 51 6.80 -16.16 0.33
#